data_AF-A0A9P6BJZ1-F1
#
_entry.id   AF-A0A9P6BJZ1-F1
#
_cell.length_a   1.000
_cell.length_b   1.000
_cell.length_c   1.000
_cell.angle_alpha   90.00
_cell.angle_beta   90.00
_cell.angle_gamma   90.00
#
_symmetry.space_group_name_H-M   'P 1'
#
loop_
_entity.id
_entity.type
_entity.pdbx_description
1 polymer ?
#
loop_
_entity_poly.entity_id
_entity_poly.type
_entity_poly.pdbx_seq_one_letter_code
_entity_poly.pdbx_strand_id
1 'polypeptide(L)'
;MVLCPNSGVDILFESNIDDDGNEIWADADLVAVVEAEGMLSSIRRLTGQDPSMWVFGWGTNKSQIGTDLNSIHRFSLRNVGISGLAILRLKPSAQTPSNIKNQTTMNESFRFPYHLSVPSVGKQLTLHGSGFGLIAPSVLINNISQGIVSNIIHPYRAARRADQQANSLILTDAKFLPGMEGGAVSWGETGELAGISMLPIRRTDGEPVDISLVIPAACIITAISPYITIPQKPLLPHHIAALNSSSLVDARQAVVMVQAGQTWASGVLISKQGHILTNAHVFTSFLDNISNRTWPNLRTGVSLRVRIDSPQQQQWVDDCELVFVSESCWDVALIKIPETCVLNGFLPFLTLRTKEELSRVKPTVKGTPLFAIGHGIFGPSSGILPLITSGICSKVVNHSDQPVMLLSSAPVHRGNSGGVLVNTDGDFVGLVTGNGKTSTGRTITHLNFAIPVEAISSAVNAYLADNDRKWLDKLNTPPSRIDDIWSLRGAAPVWEPIEKAHQVSSKL
;
A
#
# COMPACT_ATOMS: atom_id res chain seq x y z
N MET A 1 -23.05 -20.26 -17.22
CA MET A 1 -21.63 -20.18 -17.61
C MET A 1 -20.96 -21.39 -17.02
N VAL A 2 -20.42 -22.31 -17.83
CA VAL A 2 -19.65 -23.46 -17.32
C VAL A 2 -18.19 -23.06 -17.50
N LEU A 3 -17.45 -22.96 -16.39
CA LEU A 3 -16.00 -22.84 -16.43
C LEU A 3 -15.43 -24.03 -17.20
N CYS A 4 -14.31 -23.85 -17.91
CA CYS A 4 -13.60 -25.00 -18.47
C CYS A 4 -13.34 -26.01 -17.33
N PRO A 5 -13.59 -27.32 -17.53
CA PRO A 5 -13.18 -28.33 -16.55
C PRO A 5 -11.71 -28.13 -16.18
N ASN A 6 -11.39 -28.14 -14.88
CA ASN A 6 -10.06 -27.87 -14.31
C ASN A 6 -9.53 -26.42 -14.40
N SER A 7 -10.37 -25.41 -14.69
CA SER A 7 -9.99 -23.99 -14.52
C SER A 7 -10.16 -23.49 -13.08
N GLY A 8 -9.82 -24.32 -12.09
CA GLY A 8 -10.08 -24.12 -10.66
C GLY A 8 -9.80 -22.69 -10.18
N VAL A 9 -10.70 -22.15 -9.36
CA VAL A 9 -10.51 -20.84 -8.73
C VAL A 9 -9.87 -21.07 -7.38
N ASP A 10 -8.62 -20.64 -7.22
CA ASP A 10 -7.89 -20.78 -5.96
C ASP A 10 -7.93 -19.47 -5.18
N ILE A 11 -8.13 -19.58 -3.86
CA ILE A 11 -8.26 -18.46 -2.94
C ILE A 11 -7.13 -18.54 -1.91
N LEU A 12 -6.30 -17.51 -1.86
CA LEU A 12 -5.28 -17.34 -0.82
C LEU A 12 -5.82 -16.48 0.32
N PHE A 13 -5.77 -17.01 1.53
CA PHE A 13 -6.03 -16.27 2.76
C PHE A 13 -4.71 -15.78 3.36
N GLU A 14 -4.69 -14.59 3.94
CA GLU A 14 -3.49 -14.06 4.61
C GLU A 14 -3.04 -14.95 5.78
N SER A 15 -3.98 -15.61 6.47
CA SER A 15 -3.68 -16.59 7.51
C SER A 15 -3.03 -17.88 7.01
N ASN A 16 -2.98 -18.09 5.69
CA ASN A 16 -2.42 -19.28 5.06
C ASN A 16 -1.02 -19.03 4.48
N ILE A 17 -0.41 -17.88 4.82
CA ILE A 17 0.99 -17.59 4.54
C ILE A 17 1.74 -17.72 5.86
N ASP A 18 2.75 -18.60 5.89
CA ASP A 18 3.63 -18.73 7.07
C ASP A 18 4.76 -17.68 7.08
N ASP A 19 5.54 -17.65 8.16
CA ASP A 19 6.65 -16.71 8.34
C ASP A 19 7.78 -16.88 7.30
N ASP A 20 7.88 -18.08 6.72
CA ASP A 20 8.83 -18.41 5.65
C ASP A 20 8.30 -17.99 4.27
N GLY A 21 7.03 -17.59 4.18
CA GLY A 21 6.37 -17.17 2.95
C GLY A 21 5.77 -18.31 2.14
N ASN A 22 5.66 -19.52 2.70
CA ASN A 22 4.98 -20.62 2.03
C ASN A 22 3.47 -20.36 2.02
N GLU A 23 2.85 -20.63 0.88
CA GLU A 23 1.45 -20.31 0.63
C GLU A 23 0.61 -21.57 0.55
N ILE A 24 -0.52 -21.57 1.25
CA ILE A 24 -1.51 -22.64 1.15
C ILE A 24 -2.80 -22.08 0.54
N TRP A 25 -3.02 -22.40 -0.72
CA TRP A 25 -4.20 -22.00 -1.49
C TRP A 25 -5.39 -22.92 -1.20
N ALA A 26 -6.59 -22.34 -1.16
CA ALA A 26 -7.84 -23.07 -0.97
C ALA A 26 -8.68 -23.05 -2.25
N ASP A 27 -9.08 -24.22 -2.73
CA ASP A 27 -9.97 -24.35 -3.88
C ASP A 27 -11.35 -23.72 -3.65
N ALA A 28 -11.93 -23.17 -4.72
CA ALA A 28 -13.31 -22.73 -4.79
C ALA A 28 -13.99 -23.11 -6.11
N ASP A 29 -15.31 -23.34 -6.02
CA ASP A 29 -16.20 -23.51 -7.17
C ASP A 29 -16.79 -22.16 -7.56
N LEU A 30 -16.89 -21.87 -8.86
CA LEU A 30 -17.76 -20.80 -9.36
C LEU A 30 -19.21 -21.28 -9.34
N VAL A 31 -20.03 -20.67 -8.49
CA VAL A 31 -21.46 -20.98 -8.35
C VAL A 31 -22.28 -20.31 -9.46
N ALA A 32 -22.08 -19.01 -9.64
CA ALA A 32 -22.82 -18.20 -10.60
C ALA A 32 -22.06 -16.93 -10.97
N VAL A 33 -22.47 -16.32 -12.10
CA VAL A 33 -22.12 -14.94 -12.45
C VAL A 33 -23.42 -14.18 -12.67
N VAL A 34 -23.61 -13.11 -11.91
CA VAL A 34 -24.84 -12.31 -11.90
C VAL A 34 -24.56 -10.85 -12.25
N GLU A 35 -25.56 -10.11 -12.71
CA GLU A 35 -25.43 -8.68 -12.98
C GLU A 35 -25.63 -7.86 -11.70
N ALA A 36 -24.75 -6.89 -11.46
CA ALA A 36 -25.01 -5.78 -10.55
C ALA A 36 -25.95 -4.77 -11.23
N GLU A 37 -27.25 -4.91 -11.00
CA GLU A 37 -28.28 -4.11 -11.67
C GLU A 37 -28.04 -2.60 -11.51
N GLY A 38 -28.25 -1.85 -12.59
CA GLY A 38 -28.07 -0.40 -12.64
C GLY A 38 -26.66 0.05 -13.03
N MET A 39 -25.63 -0.79 -12.86
CA MET A 39 -24.23 -0.40 -13.14
C MET A 39 -23.99 -0.08 -14.61
N LEU A 40 -24.50 -0.91 -15.55
CA LEU A 40 -24.38 -0.62 -16.99
C LEU A 40 -25.03 0.71 -17.38
N SER A 41 -26.17 1.04 -16.76
CA SER A 41 -26.84 2.32 -16.98
C SER A 41 -26.01 3.51 -16.45
N SER A 42 -25.38 3.37 -15.29
CA SER A 42 -24.51 4.40 -14.72
C SER A 42 -23.25 4.59 -15.56
N ILE A 43 -22.63 3.50 -16.03
CA ILE A 43 -21.46 3.55 -16.92
C ILE A 43 -21.80 4.19 -18.27
N ARG A 44 -22.96 3.86 -18.85
CA ARG A 44 -23.44 4.51 -20.08
C ARG A 44 -23.56 6.01 -19.91
N ARG A 45 -24.10 6.46 -18.78
CA ARG A 45 -24.21 7.89 -18.45
C ARG A 45 -22.85 8.55 -18.27
N LEU A 46 -21.91 7.88 -17.61
CA LEU A 46 -20.57 8.39 -17.36
C LEU A 46 -19.74 8.54 -18.65
N THR A 47 -19.83 7.55 -19.54
CA THR A 47 -18.94 7.41 -20.70
C THR A 47 -19.54 7.95 -21.99
N GLY A 48 -20.84 8.20 -22.02
CA GLY A 48 -21.56 8.41 -23.28
C GLY A 48 -21.54 7.20 -24.21
N GLN A 49 -21.09 6.02 -23.73
CA GLN A 49 -20.84 4.84 -24.55
C GLN A 49 -19.78 5.05 -25.62
N ASP A 50 -18.79 5.91 -25.37
CA ASP A 50 -17.74 6.20 -26.34
C ASP A 50 -16.48 5.34 -26.09
N PRO A 51 -16.29 4.22 -26.82
CA PRO A 51 -15.09 3.39 -26.68
C PRO A 51 -13.83 4.02 -27.27
N SER A 52 -13.94 5.14 -28.00
CA SER A 52 -12.77 5.86 -28.52
C SER A 52 -12.10 6.73 -27.45
N MET A 53 -12.87 7.12 -26.43
CA MET A 53 -12.44 7.99 -25.33
C MET A 53 -12.26 7.24 -24.01
N TRP A 54 -12.92 6.09 -23.86
CA TRP A 54 -12.98 5.36 -22.60
C TRP A 54 -12.69 3.87 -22.78
N VAL A 55 -11.87 3.32 -21.89
CA VAL A 55 -11.60 1.89 -21.79
C VAL A 55 -11.59 1.45 -20.34
N PHE A 56 -11.93 0.20 -20.06
CA PHE A 56 -11.78 -0.39 -18.72
C PHE A 56 -10.46 -1.14 -18.59
N GLY A 57 -9.91 -1.09 -17.38
CA GLY A 57 -8.75 -1.87 -16.97
C GLY A 57 -7.44 -1.09 -16.97
N TRP A 58 -6.33 -1.83 -16.84
CA TRP A 58 -5.02 -1.27 -16.52
C TRP A 58 -4.08 -1.11 -17.71
N GLY A 59 -4.39 -1.74 -18.85
CA GLY A 59 -3.56 -1.74 -20.05
C GLY A 59 -3.68 -0.46 -20.88
N THR A 60 -2.61 -0.07 -21.58
CA THR A 60 -2.59 1.12 -22.44
C THR A 60 -3.17 0.85 -23.83
N ASN A 61 -3.09 -0.39 -24.35
CA ASN A 61 -3.33 -0.67 -25.77
C ASN A 61 -4.27 -1.86 -26.07
N LYS A 62 -4.93 -2.46 -25.07
CA LYS A 62 -5.93 -3.54 -25.29
C LYS A 62 -7.09 -3.40 -24.32
N SER A 63 -8.31 -3.42 -24.85
CA SER A 63 -9.50 -3.57 -24.03
C SER A 63 -9.44 -4.92 -23.30
N GLN A 64 -9.78 -4.90 -22.01
CA GLN A 64 -9.86 -6.11 -21.22
C GLN A 64 -11.01 -6.98 -21.74
N ILE A 65 -10.84 -8.30 -21.68
CA ILE A 65 -11.89 -9.23 -22.11
C ILE A 65 -13.14 -8.98 -21.26
N GLY A 66 -14.29 -8.91 -21.93
CA GLY A 66 -15.56 -8.70 -21.25
C GLY A 66 -15.80 -7.25 -20.81
N THR A 67 -15.11 -6.26 -21.37
CA THR A 67 -15.35 -4.83 -21.05
C THR A 67 -15.77 -3.98 -22.25
N ASP A 68 -16.53 -4.54 -23.18
CA ASP A 68 -16.95 -3.87 -24.40
C ASP A 68 -18.08 -2.85 -24.15
N LEU A 69 -17.71 -1.57 -24.22
CA LEU A 69 -18.62 -0.44 -24.09
C LEU A 69 -19.74 -0.42 -25.14
N ASN A 70 -19.52 -0.95 -26.35
CA ASN A 70 -20.58 -0.97 -27.37
C ASN A 70 -21.74 -1.91 -27.01
N SER A 71 -21.52 -2.83 -26.08
CA SER A 71 -22.50 -3.85 -25.69
C SER A 71 -23.33 -3.47 -24.46
N ILE A 72 -23.10 -2.32 -23.81
CA ILE A 72 -23.64 -1.95 -22.48
C ILE A 72 -25.15 -1.72 -22.41
N HIS A 73 -25.88 -1.90 -23.51
CA HIS A 73 -27.35 -1.85 -23.52
C HIS A 73 -28.00 -3.03 -22.80
N ARG A 74 -27.31 -4.16 -22.69
CA ARG A 74 -27.76 -5.37 -22.00
C ARG A 74 -26.58 -6.13 -21.41
N PHE A 75 -26.76 -6.78 -20.28
CA PHE A 75 -25.74 -7.64 -19.71
C PHE A 75 -25.44 -8.84 -20.60
N SER A 76 -24.14 -9.12 -20.81
CA SER A 76 -23.66 -10.23 -21.65
C SER A 76 -22.19 -10.54 -21.36
N LEU A 77 -21.68 -11.65 -21.90
CA LEU A 77 -20.25 -11.98 -21.81
C LEU A 77 -19.32 -10.91 -22.40
N ARG A 78 -19.83 -10.04 -23.30
CA ARG A 78 -19.05 -8.94 -23.87
C ARG A 78 -18.77 -7.81 -22.87
N ASN A 79 -19.61 -7.64 -21.84
CA ASN A 79 -19.51 -6.59 -20.82
C ASN A 79 -19.52 -7.11 -19.38
N VAL A 80 -19.31 -8.41 -19.19
CA VAL A 80 -19.33 -9.07 -17.87
C VAL A 80 -18.29 -8.47 -16.91
N GLY A 81 -17.15 -7.99 -17.39
CA GLY A 81 -16.13 -7.33 -16.56
C GLY A 81 -16.53 -5.95 -16.03
N ILE A 82 -17.61 -5.34 -16.56
CA ILE A 82 -18.08 -4.02 -16.13
C ILE A 82 -19.06 -4.11 -14.97
N SER A 83 -19.92 -5.14 -14.96
CA SER A 83 -21.03 -5.23 -13.99
C SER A 83 -21.30 -6.65 -13.48
N GLY A 84 -20.48 -7.62 -13.89
CA GLY A 84 -20.63 -9.01 -13.46
C GLY A 84 -20.06 -9.22 -12.06
N LEU A 85 -20.81 -9.95 -11.24
CA LEU A 85 -20.42 -10.41 -9.91
C LEU A 85 -20.26 -11.93 -9.96
N ALA A 86 -19.05 -12.42 -9.70
CA ALA A 86 -18.79 -13.85 -9.57
C ALA A 86 -19.08 -14.30 -8.12
N ILE A 87 -19.87 -15.36 -7.98
CA ILE A 87 -20.18 -15.98 -6.69
C ILE A 87 -19.34 -17.24 -6.56
N LEU A 88 -18.44 -17.26 -5.58
CA LEU A 88 -17.52 -18.36 -5.33
C LEU A 88 -17.90 -19.11 -4.06
N ARG A 89 -17.78 -20.44 -4.08
CA ARG A 89 -17.98 -21.30 -2.91
C ARG A 89 -16.69 -22.06 -2.62
N LEU A 90 -16.13 -21.83 -1.45
CA LEU A 90 -14.96 -22.57 -0.96
C LEU A 90 -15.27 -24.07 -0.87
N LYS A 91 -14.36 -24.91 -1.36
CA LYS A 91 -14.43 -26.35 -1.14
C LYS A 91 -14.01 -26.64 0.30
N PRO A 92 -14.75 -27.47 1.06
CA PRO A 92 -14.34 -27.85 2.41
C PRO A 92 -13.01 -28.59 2.37
N SER A 93 -11.94 -27.98 2.89
CA SER A 93 -10.62 -28.63 2.99
C SER A 93 -9.89 -28.24 4.28
N ALA A 94 -8.82 -28.97 4.62
CA ALA A 94 -7.95 -28.61 5.75
C ALA A 94 -7.39 -27.17 5.61
N GLN A 95 -7.30 -26.66 4.39
CA GLN A 95 -6.69 -25.38 4.01
C GLN A 95 -7.64 -24.19 4.21
N THR A 96 -8.94 -24.40 4.45
CA THR A 96 -9.86 -23.29 4.78
C THR A 96 -9.62 -22.82 6.23
N PRO A 97 -9.51 -21.50 6.48
CA PRO A 97 -9.29 -20.96 7.83
C PRO A 97 -10.31 -21.45 8.86
N SER A 98 -9.84 -21.80 10.05
CA SER A 98 -10.67 -22.32 11.17
C SER A 98 -11.79 -21.34 11.57
N ASN A 99 -11.54 -20.04 11.49
CA ASN A 99 -12.52 -18.98 11.77
C ASN A 99 -13.72 -19.02 10.80
N ILE A 100 -13.54 -19.53 9.58
CA ILE A 100 -14.59 -19.69 8.56
C ILE A 100 -15.33 -21.03 8.79
N LYS A 101 -14.59 -22.09 9.15
CA LYS A 101 -15.16 -23.41 9.47
C LYS A 101 -16.14 -23.38 10.65
N ASN A 102 -15.95 -22.49 11.61
CA ASN A 102 -16.81 -22.38 12.80
C ASN A 102 -18.04 -21.47 12.61
N GLN A 103 -18.16 -20.75 11.48
CA GLN A 103 -19.32 -19.88 11.20
C GLN A 103 -20.49 -20.61 10.54
N THR A 104 -20.29 -21.82 10.01
CA THR A 104 -21.33 -22.63 9.35
C THR A 104 -22.42 -23.15 10.30
N THR A 105 -22.29 -22.96 11.62
CA THR A 105 -23.27 -23.35 12.65
C THR A 105 -24.18 -22.21 13.15
N MET A 106 -24.18 -21.03 12.51
CA MET A 106 -25.13 -19.97 12.87
C MET A 106 -26.54 -20.29 12.34
N ASN A 107 -27.47 -20.52 13.27
CA ASN A 107 -28.90 -20.81 13.01
C ASN A 107 -29.52 -19.90 11.94
N GLU A 108 -30.19 -20.52 10.96
CA GLU A 108 -30.85 -19.91 9.78
C GLU A 108 -32.04 -18.96 10.08
N SER A 109 -32.18 -18.45 11.29
CA SER A 109 -33.45 -17.89 11.75
C SER A 109 -33.37 -16.41 12.11
N PHE A 110 -32.80 -15.55 11.26
CA PHE A 110 -33.05 -14.10 11.32
C PHE A 110 -32.88 -13.41 9.95
N ARG A 111 -33.98 -13.34 9.17
CA ARG A 111 -34.08 -12.42 8.02
C ARG A 111 -34.43 -11.02 8.53
N PHE A 112 -33.46 -10.29 9.07
CA PHE A 112 -33.61 -8.84 9.29
C PHE A 112 -33.12 -8.07 8.05
N PRO A 113 -33.80 -6.97 7.66
CA PRO A 113 -33.34 -6.16 6.54
C PRO A 113 -31.93 -5.62 6.84
N TYR A 114 -30.99 -5.87 5.93
CA TYR A 114 -29.62 -5.34 6.03
C TYR A 114 -29.70 -3.80 5.92
N HIS A 115 -29.38 -3.09 7.01
CA HIS A 115 -29.39 -1.63 6.97
C HIS A 115 -28.17 -1.15 6.18
N LEU A 116 -28.39 -0.67 4.96
CA LEU A 116 -27.34 -0.13 4.11
C LEU A 116 -27.26 1.38 4.27
N SER A 117 -26.10 1.83 4.75
CA SER A 117 -25.71 3.22 4.68
C SER A 117 -25.79 3.72 3.23
N VAL A 118 -26.61 4.75 3.00
CA VAL A 118 -26.70 5.42 1.69
C VAL A 118 -25.37 6.13 1.41
N PRO A 119 -24.79 5.98 0.21
CA PRO A 119 -23.57 6.70 -0.16
C PRO A 119 -23.84 8.21 -0.21
N SER A 120 -22.93 9.01 0.33
CA SER A 120 -22.98 10.47 0.28
C SER A 120 -21.60 11.03 -0.06
N VAL A 121 -21.54 12.06 -0.91
CA VAL A 121 -20.28 12.72 -1.28
C VAL A 121 -19.56 13.23 -0.03
N GLY A 122 -18.24 13.05 0.01
CA GLY A 122 -17.39 13.38 1.14
C GLY A 122 -17.31 12.30 2.22
N LYS A 123 -18.19 11.29 2.21
CA LYS A 123 -18.12 10.17 3.17
C LYS A 123 -16.87 9.35 2.91
N GLN A 124 -16.15 9.01 3.98
CA GLN A 124 -14.91 8.25 3.87
C GLN A 124 -15.16 6.76 3.63
N LEU A 125 -14.29 6.17 2.82
CA LEU A 125 -14.26 4.75 2.55
C LEU A 125 -12.85 4.18 2.65
N THR A 126 -12.78 2.87 2.91
CA THR A 126 -11.55 2.08 2.93
C THR A 126 -11.71 0.91 1.96
N LEU A 127 -10.84 0.83 0.97
CA LEU A 127 -10.69 -0.31 0.08
C LEU A 127 -9.76 -1.33 0.72
N HIS A 128 -10.17 -2.59 0.74
CA HIS A 128 -9.38 -3.76 1.11
C HIS A 128 -9.11 -4.59 -0.14
N GLY A 129 -7.84 -4.71 -0.54
CA GLY A 129 -7.50 -5.40 -1.78
C GLY A 129 -6.03 -5.84 -1.88
N SER A 130 -5.78 -6.80 -2.78
CA SER A 130 -4.48 -7.43 -2.97
C SER A 130 -3.78 -6.91 -4.22
N GLY A 131 -3.56 -5.60 -4.26
CA GLY A 131 -2.88 -4.95 -5.39
C GLY A 131 -1.49 -5.54 -5.61
N PHE A 132 -1.23 -6.05 -6.81
CA PHE A 132 -0.03 -6.79 -7.19
C PHE A 132 0.21 -8.07 -6.36
N GLY A 133 -0.85 -8.62 -5.76
CA GLY A 133 -0.78 -9.72 -4.81
C GLY A 133 -0.01 -10.94 -5.33
N LEU A 134 -0.11 -11.27 -6.62
CA LEU A 134 0.60 -12.41 -7.23
C LEU A 134 2.12 -12.21 -7.38
N ILE A 135 2.64 -10.98 -7.27
CA ILE A 135 4.08 -10.73 -7.40
C ILE A 135 4.83 -11.19 -6.15
N ALA A 136 4.30 -10.85 -4.97
CA ALA A 136 4.86 -11.25 -3.69
C ALA A 136 3.72 -11.36 -2.66
N PRO A 137 2.99 -12.48 -2.61
CA PRO A 137 1.78 -12.58 -1.79
C PRO A 137 2.01 -12.25 -0.31
N SER A 138 3.12 -12.71 0.28
CA SER A 138 3.49 -12.39 1.67
C SER A 138 3.55 -10.88 1.95
N VAL A 139 3.90 -10.07 0.94
CA VAL A 139 4.00 -8.61 1.06
C VAL A 139 2.73 -7.92 0.59
N LEU A 140 2.14 -8.32 -0.53
CA LEU A 140 1.22 -7.51 -1.32
C LEU A 140 -0.25 -7.95 -1.27
N ILE A 141 -0.63 -9.01 -0.55
CA ILE A 141 -2.06 -9.29 -0.32
C ILE A 141 -2.64 -8.45 0.82
N ASN A 142 -3.95 -8.23 0.78
CA ASN A 142 -4.74 -7.61 1.85
C ASN A 142 -4.20 -6.25 2.33
N ASN A 143 -3.77 -5.39 1.41
CA ASN A 143 -3.45 -4.00 1.72
C ASN A 143 -4.74 -3.19 1.78
N ILE A 144 -4.69 -2.04 2.46
CA ILE A 144 -5.78 -1.05 2.38
C ILE A 144 -5.35 0.25 1.72
N SER A 145 -6.35 0.89 1.12
CA SER A 145 -6.29 2.24 0.57
C SER A 145 -7.49 3.01 1.07
N GLN A 146 -7.34 4.29 1.36
CA GLN A 146 -8.42 5.16 1.84
C GLN A 146 -8.71 6.26 0.84
N GLY A 147 -9.95 6.72 0.85
CA GLY A 147 -10.43 7.85 0.07
C GLY A 147 -11.81 8.27 0.53
N ILE A 148 -12.45 9.12 -0.25
CA ILE A 148 -13.81 9.58 -0.04
C ILE A 148 -14.70 9.20 -1.22
N VAL A 149 -16.01 9.28 -1.03
CA VAL A 149 -16.96 9.36 -2.13
C VAL A 149 -16.77 10.70 -2.82
N SER A 150 -16.14 10.70 -3.98
CA SER A 150 -15.91 11.90 -4.78
C SER A 150 -17.17 12.32 -5.54
N ASN A 151 -17.94 11.36 -6.04
CA ASN A 151 -19.20 11.61 -6.72
C ASN A 151 -20.09 10.36 -6.74
N ILE A 152 -21.37 10.53 -7.08
CA ILE A 152 -22.36 9.47 -7.17
C ILE A 152 -23.04 9.52 -8.54
N ILE A 153 -23.00 8.42 -9.26
CA ILE A 153 -23.53 8.31 -10.62
C ILE A 153 -24.81 7.49 -10.59
N HIS A 154 -25.94 8.19 -10.59
CA HIS A 154 -27.25 7.58 -10.60
C HIS A 154 -27.58 6.95 -11.97
N PRO A 155 -28.12 5.72 -12.00
CA PRO A 155 -28.63 5.14 -13.24
C PRO A 155 -29.84 5.94 -13.75
N TYR A 156 -30.14 5.86 -15.05
CA TYR A 156 -31.13 6.71 -15.72
C TYR A 156 -32.53 6.66 -15.08
N ARG A 157 -32.90 5.52 -14.46
CA ARG A 157 -34.22 5.34 -13.82
C ARG A 157 -34.24 5.66 -12.32
N ALA A 158 -33.09 5.77 -11.65
CA ALA A 158 -32.99 6.02 -10.20
C ALA A 158 -33.16 7.47 -9.76
N ALA A 159 -33.03 8.44 -10.67
CA ALA A 159 -33.10 9.86 -10.34
C ALA A 159 -34.47 10.32 -9.77
N ARG A 160 -35.48 9.44 -9.67
CA ARG A 160 -36.85 9.78 -9.25
C ARG A 160 -37.31 9.11 -7.95
N ARG A 161 -36.54 8.21 -7.32
CA ARG A 161 -36.94 7.55 -6.06
C ARG A 161 -35.77 7.39 -5.08
N ALA A 162 -36.01 7.67 -3.80
CA ALA A 162 -34.99 7.66 -2.76
C ALA A 162 -34.43 6.25 -2.46
N ASP A 163 -35.23 5.20 -2.65
CA ASP A 163 -34.83 3.79 -2.52
C ASP A 163 -33.76 3.37 -3.57
N GLN A 164 -33.74 4.01 -4.74
CA GLN A 164 -32.79 3.71 -5.81
C GLN A 164 -31.48 4.50 -5.71
N GLN A 165 -31.35 5.45 -4.76
CA GLN A 165 -30.09 6.17 -4.55
C GLN A 165 -28.98 5.25 -4.03
N ALA A 166 -29.34 4.22 -3.25
CA ALA A 166 -28.39 3.21 -2.76
C ALA A 166 -27.77 2.36 -3.89
N ASN A 167 -28.40 2.31 -5.07
CA ASN A 167 -27.93 1.55 -6.24
C ASN A 167 -27.06 2.40 -7.19
N SER A 168 -26.54 3.52 -6.70
CA SER A 168 -25.78 4.45 -7.53
C SER A 168 -24.30 4.13 -7.49
N LEU A 169 -23.68 4.11 -8.68
CA LEU A 169 -22.26 3.85 -8.83
C LEU A 169 -21.46 4.93 -8.10
N ILE A 170 -20.48 4.51 -7.30
CA ILE A 170 -19.67 5.41 -6.48
C ILE A 170 -18.36 5.71 -7.20
N LEU A 171 -18.07 7.00 -7.37
CA LEU A 171 -16.76 7.51 -7.80
C LEU A 171 -15.93 7.82 -6.56
N THR A 172 -14.67 7.42 -6.52
CA THR A 172 -13.78 7.66 -5.38
C THR A 172 -12.37 8.07 -5.82
N ASP A 173 -11.69 8.82 -4.96
CA ASP A 173 -10.27 9.14 -5.07
C ASP A 173 -9.37 8.09 -4.40
N ALA A 174 -9.96 7.07 -3.75
CA ALA A 174 -9.20 5.94 -3.22
C ALA A 174 -8.39 5.30 -4.34
N LYS A 175 -7.09 5.11 -4.09
CA LYS A 175 -6.18 4.59 -5.10
C LYS A 175 -6.39 3.09 -5.27
N PHE A 176 -6.79 2.69 -6.47
CA PHE A 176 -6.88 1.28 -6.85
C PHE A 176 -5.58 0.88 -7.54
N LEU A 177 -5.11 -0.34 -7.26
CA LEU A 177 -3.96 -0.95 -7.90
C LEU A 177 -4.42 -2.21 -8.66
N PRO A 178 -3.73 -2.60 -9.76
CA PRO A 178 -3.99 -3.87 -10.44
C PRO A 178 -4.00 -5.05 -9.46
N GLY A 179 -5.02 -5.91 -9.51
CA GLY A 179 -5.24 -7.01 -8.56
C GLY A 179 -6.14 -6.65 -7.37
N MET A 180 -6.61 -5.40 -7.26
CA MET A 180 -7.60 -4.99 -6.26
C MET A 180 -9.04 -5.09 -6.75
N GLU A 181 -9.30 -5.54 -7.97
CA GLU A 181 -10.65 -5.75 -8.50
C GLU A 181 -11.43 -6.77 -7.68
N GLY A 182 -12.68 -6.47 -7.35
CA GLY A 182 -13.50 -7.29 -6.45
C GLY A 182 -13.14 -7.14 -4.97
N GLY A 183 -12.18 -6.28 -4.62
CA GLY A 183 -11.83 -5.93 -3.25
C GLY A 183 -13.00 -5.29 -2.51
N ALA A 184 -13.16 -5.61 -1.22
CA ALA A 184 -14.23 -5.07 -0.40
C ALA A 184 -13.98 -3.60 -0.09
N VAL A 185 -15.02 -2.77 -0.17
CA VAL A 185 -14.98 -1.37 0.22
C VAL A 185 -15.89 -1.19 1.42
N SER A 186 -15.37 -0.62 2.50
CA SER A 186 -16.12 -0.37 3.73
C SER A 186 -16.21 1.12 4.02
N TRP A 187 -17.27 1.55 4.71
CA TRP A 187 -17.36 2.90 5.26
C TRP A 187 -16.33 3.08 6.37
N GLY A 188 -15.59 4.19 6.35
CA GLY A 188 -14.52 4.44 7.33
C GLY A 188 -15.03 4.50 8.78
N GLU A 189 -16.17 5.13 8.99
CA GLU A 189 -16.76 5.36 10.32
C GLU A 189 -17.37 4.10 10.94
N THR A 190 -18.06 3.29 10.15
CA THR A 190 -18.86 2.15 10.66
C THR A 190 -18.24 0.79 10.36
N GLY A 191 -17.30 0.72 9.40
CA GLY A 191 -16.77 -0.53 8.87
C GLY A 191 -17.80 -1.39 8.13
N GLU A 192 -19.02 -0.89 7.92
CA GLU A 192 -20.04 -1.55 7.11
C GLU A 192 -19.61 -1.63 5.65
N LEU A 193 -20.03 -2.68 4.95
CA LEU A 193 -19.79 -2.84 3.51
C LEU A 193 -20.43 -1.68 2.73
N ALA A 194 -19.60 -0.88 2.08
CA ALA A 194 -20.00 0.16 1.14
C ALA A 194 -20.19 -0.40 -0.27
N GLY A 195 -19.40 -1.41 -0.65
CA GLY A 195 -19.44 -2.01 -1.98
C GLY A 195 -18.23 -2.89 -2.29
N ILE A 196 -17.99 -3.15 -3.58
CA ILE A 196 -16.74 -3.74 -4.07
C ILE A 196 -16.11 -2.87 -5.15
N SER A 197 -14.79 -2.82 -5.20
CA SER A 197 -14.05 -2.17 -6.29
C SER A 197 -14.30 -2.90 -7.61
N MET A 198 -14.53 -2.13 -8.66
CA MET A 198 -14.55 -2.65 -10.03
C MET A 198 -13.29 -2.22 -10.79
N LEU A 199 -13.16 -2.71 -12.03
CA LEU A 199 -12.11 -2.25 -12.94
C LEU A 199 -12.16 -0.71 -13.06
N PRO A 200 -11.02 -0.02 -12.99
CA PRO A 200 -11.00 1.41 -13.21
C PRO A 200 -11.41 1.69 -14.65
N ILE A 201 -12.00 2.87 -14.86
CA ILE A 201 -12.20 3.40 -16.20
C ILE A 201 -11.08 4.39 -16.52
N ARG A 202 -10.54 4.29 -17.72
CA ARG A 202 -9.41 5.07 -18.19
C ARG A 202 -9.82 5.92 -19.37
N ARG A 203 -9.35 7.16 -19.34
CA ARG A 203 -9.45 8.08 -20.47
C ARG A 203 -8.30 7.84 -21.46
N THR A 204 -8.60 7.75 -22.76
CA THR A 204 -7.64 7.36 -23.81
C THR A 204 -7.10 8.51 -24.65
N ASP A 205 -7.71 9.70 -24.60
CA ASP A 205 -7.19 10.92 -25.22
C ASP A 205 -6.19 11.62 -24.30
N GLY A 206 -4.90 11.37 -24.52
CA GLY A 206 -3.79 12.02 -23.82
C GLY A 206 -3.16 11.17 -22.72
N GLU A 207 -2.67 11.82 -21.66
CA GLU A 207 -2.05 11.12 -20.53
C GLU A 207 -3.09 10.24 -19.80
N PRO A 208 -2.83 8.93 -19.61
CA PRO A 208 -3.80 8.02 -19.01
C PRO A 208 -4.20 8.43 -17.60
N VAL A 209 -5.47 8.79 -17.42
CA VAL A 209 -6.09 9.04 -16.11
C VAL A 209 -7.00 7.88 -15.77
N ASP A 210 -6.71 7.23 -14.65
CA ASP A 210 -7.52 6.15 -14.10
C ASP A 210 -8.54 6.72 -13.11
N ILE A 211 -9.80 6.32 -13.27
CA ILE A 211 -10.90 6.70 -12.40
C ILE A 211 -11.37 5.45 -11.66
N SER A 212 -11.29 5.50 -10.32
CA SER A 212 -11.70 4.42 -9.43
C SER A 212 -13.22 4.44 -9.23
N LEU A 213 -13.83 3.26 -9.32
CA LEU A 213 -15.27 3.06 -9.25
C LEU A 213 -15.64 1.94 -8.28
N VAL A 214 -16.74 2.09 -7.55
CA VAL A 214 -17.22 1.09 -6.59
C VAL A 214 -18.66 0.73 -6.91
N ILE A 215 -18.91 -0.57 -7.07
CA ILE A 215 -20.26 -1.14 -7.15
C ILE A 215 -20.83 -1.13 -5.74
N PRO A 216 -21.95 -0.43 -5.48
CA PRO A 216 -22.47 -0.26 -4.13
C PRO A 216 -23.02 -1.57 -3.55
N ALA A 217 -22.94 -1.69 -2.22
CA ALA A 217 -23.40 -2.86 -1.47
C ALA A 217 -24.87 -3.22 -1.75
N ALA A 218 -25.73 -2.24 -2.01
CA ALA A 218 -27.14 -2.48 -2.32
C ALA A 218 -27.34 -3.29 -3.61
N CYS A 219 -26.57 -2.97 -4.66
CA CYS A 219 -26.58 -3.72 -5.91
C CYS A 219 -26.09 -5.15 -5.71
N ILE A 220 -25.01 -5.32 -4.93
CA ILE A 220 -24.42 -6.62 -4.66
C ILE A 220 -25.40 -7.50 -3.89
N ILE A 221 -25.92 -7.00 -2.77
CA ILE A 221 -26.86 -7.72 -1.89
C ILE A 221 -28.10 -8.14 -2.66
N THR A 222 -28.67 -7.24 -3.46
CA THR A 222 -29.82 -7.56 -4.31
C THR A 222 -29.49 -8.70 -5.28
N ALA A 223 -28.35 -8.61 -5.97
CA ALA A 223 -27.94 -9.60 -6.98
C ALA A 223 -27.61 -10.99 -6.39
N ILE A 224 -27.03 -11.05 -5.19
CA ILE A 224 -26.59 -12.32 -4.57
C ILE A 224 -27.60 -12.92 -3.59
N SER A 225 -28.61 -12.17 -3.15
CA SER A 225 -29.62 -12.63 -2.18
C SER A 225 -30.32 -13.96 -2.54
N PRO A 226 -30.51 -14.33 -3.83
CA PRO A 226 -31.06 -15.65 -4.17
C PRO A 226 -30.10 -16.83 -3.90
N TYR A 227 -28.81 -16.55 -3.70
CA TYR A 227 -27.74 -17.55 -3.62
C TYR A 227 -27.11 -17.68 -2.23
N ILE A 228 -27.09 -16.59 -1.43
CA ILE A 228 -26.33 -16.53 -0.18
C ILE A 228 -27.15 -15.83 0.92
N THR A 229 -27.14 -16.41 2.13
CA THR A 229 -27.56 -15.74 3.37
C THR A 229 -26.45 -14.80 3.84
N ILE A 230 -26.74 -13.51 3.95
CA ILE A 230 -25.74 -12.49 4.29
C ILE A 230 -25.64 -12.37 5.82
N PRO A 231 -24.50 -12.74 6.45
CA PRO A 231 -24.31 -12.54 7.89
C PRO A 231 -24.11 -11.05 8.21
N GLN A 232 -24.61 -10.62 9.36
CA GLN A 232 -24.34 -9.29 9.91
C GLN A 232 -23.10 -9.34 10.80
N LYS A 233 -21.97 -8.86 10.29
CA LYS A 233 -20.85 -8.46 11.13
C LYS A 233 -20.16 -7.24 10.51
N PRO A 234 -20.25 -6.04 11.11
CA PRO A 234 -19.46 -4.91 10.63
C PRO A 234 -17.97 -5.23 10.76
N LEU A 235 -17.16 -4.79 9.80
CA LEU A 235 -15.72 -4.77 10.00
C LEU A 235 -15.41 -3.77 11.11
N LEU A 236 -14.35 -4.00 11.88
CA LEU A 236 -13.94 -3.04 12.90
C LEU A 236 -13.55 -1.73 12.22
N PRO A 237 -14.09 -0.57 12.65
CA PRO A 237 -13.66 0.72 12.14
C PRO A 237 -12.15 0.89 12.34
N HIS A 238 -11.45 1.34 11.31
CA HIS A 238 -10.10 1.84 11.47
C HIS A 238 -10.22 3.25 12.06
N HIS A 239 -10.06 3.40 13.37
CA HIS A 239 -10.14 4.71 14.02
C HIS A 239 -9.10 5.66 13.41
N ILE A 240 -9.57 6.81 12.93
CA ILE A 240 -8.71 7.91 12.52
C ILE A 240 -8.49 8.75 13.76
N ALA A 241 -7.27 8.65 14.31
CA ALA A 241 -6.85 9.53 15.37
C ALA A 241 -6.82 10.98 14.86
N ALA A 242 -7.19 11.92 15.72
CA ALA A 242 -7.09 13.33 15.40
C ALA A 242 -5.61 13.71 15.20
N LEU A 243 -5.37 14.54 14.19
CA LEU A 243 -4.05 15.09 13.85
C LEU A 243 -3.53 16.00 14.97
N ASN A 244 -2.35 15.70 15.54
CA ASN A 244 -1.64 16.64 16.40
C ASN A 244 -0.71 17.52 15.55
N SER A 245 -1.18 18.73 15.21
CA SER A 245 -0.47 19.62 14.28
C SER A 245 0.88 20.12 14.80
N SER A 246 1.07 20.25 16.12
CA SER A 246 2.36 20.70 16.69
C SER A 246 3.42 19.62 16.54
N SER A 247 3.10 18.36 16.85
CA SER A 247 4.06 17.26 16.77
C SER A 247 4.54 17.01 15.33
N LEU A 248 3.67 17.24 14.35
CA LEU A 248 4.04 17.11 12.94
C LEU A 248 5.02 18.20 12.48
N VAL A 249 4.91 19.41 13.03
CA VAL A 249 5.88 20.49 12.79
C VAL A 249 7.23 20.14 13.39
N ASP A 250 7.26 19.62 14.61
CA ASP A 250 8.49 19.19 15.29
C ASP A 250 9.18 18.05 14.52
N ALA A 251 8.42 17.05 14.09
CA ALA A 251 8.92 15.97 13.23
C ALA A 251 9.49 16.49 11.91
N ARG A 252 8.83 17.48 11.29
CA ARG A 252 9.30 18.10 10.04
C ARG A 252 10.63 18.82 10.22
N GLN A 253 10.86 19.48 11.36
CA GLN A 253 12.10 20.19 11.63
C GLN A 253 13.30 19.24 11.78
N ALA A 254 13.08 18.00 12.21
CA ALA A 254 14.14 16.98 12.29
C ALA A 254 14.53 16.39 10.91
N VAL A 255 13.73 16.64 9.86
CA VAL A 255 14.02 16.14 8.51
C VAL A 255 14.93 17.13 7.78
N VAL A 256 16.02 16.61 7.23
CA VAL A 256 17.09 17.36 6.58
C VAL A 256 17.21 16.98 5.12
N MET A 257 17.82 17.85 4.31
CA MET A 257 18.21 17.52 2.94
C MET A 257 19.63 16.96 2.94
N VAL A 258 19.83 15.80 2.34
CA VAL A 258 21.15 15.22 2.12
C VAL A 258 21.53 15.40 0.66
N GLN A 259 22.70 15.98 0.39
CA GLN A 259 23.25 16.12 -0.95
C GLN A 259 24.57 15.36 -1.06
N ALA A 260 24.65 14.42 -1.99
CA ALA A 260 25.87 13.71 -2.36
C ALA A 260 26.16 13.98 -3.85
N GLY A 261 27.20 14.77 -4.13
CA GLY A 261 27.48 15.26 -5.47
C GLY A 261 26.29 16.03 -6.08
N GLN A 262 25.77 15.51 -7.20
CA GLN A 262 24.59 16.07 -7.90
C GLN A 262 23.26 15.40 -7.51
N THR A 263 23.31 14.39 -6.63
CA THR A 263 22.12 13.70 -6.13
C THR A 263 21.69 14.31 -4.81
N TRP A 264 20.38 14.35 -4.58
CA TRP A 264 19.82 14.74 -3.29
C TRP A 264 18.82 13.70 -2.80
N ALA A 265 18.65 13.67 -1.49
CA ALA A 265 17.75 12.81 -0.76
C ALA A 265 17.30 13.52 0.53
N SER A 266 16.51 12.82 1.32
CA SER A 266 16.14 13.24 2.66
C SER A 266 16.99 12.51 3.70
N GLY A 267 17.07 13.08 4.89
CA GLY A 267 17.60 12.41 6.07
C GLY A 267 16.79 12.83 7.30
N VAL A 268 17.01 12.17 8.43
CA VAL A 268 16.40 12.53 9.71
C VAL A 268 17.46 12.62 10.80
N LEU A 269 17.50 13.74 11.50
CA LEU A 269 18.29 13.92 12.72
C LEU A 269 17.70 13.02 13.81
N ILE A 270 18.53 12.15 14.39
CA ILE A 270 18.12 11.16 15.39
C ILE A 270 18.77 11.34 16.76
N SER A 271 19.68 12.31 16.90
CA SER A 271 20.33 12.58 18.17
C SER A 271 20.75 14.04 18.29
N LYS A 272 20.78 14.52 19.53
CA LYS A 272 21.33 15.83 19.88
C LYS A 272 22.80 16.02 19.47
N GLN A 273 23.55 14.92 19.28
CA GLN A 273 24.93 14.95 18.80
C GLN A 273 25.02 15.17 17.28
N GLY A 274 23.91 15.22 16.54
CA GLY A 274 23.93 15.48 15.10
C GLY A 274 24.13 14.25 14.23
N HIS A 275 23.65 13.09 14.68
CA HIS A 275 23.57 11.90 13.83
C HIS A 275 22.31 11.94 12.96
N ILE A 276 22.45 11.58 11.69
CA ILE A 276 21.40 11.60 10.69
C ILE A 276 21.27 10.21 10.07
N LEU A 277 20.05 9.65 10.06
CA LEU A 277 19.72 8.48 9.24
C LEU A 277 19.28 8.91 7.85
N THR A 278 19.66 8.14 6.84
CA THR A 278 19.17 8.23 5.47
C THR A 278 19.29 6.85 4.81
N ASN A 279 19.01 6.74 3.51
CA ASN A 279 19.22 5.48 2.81
C ASN A 279 20.65 5.28 2.30
N ALA A 280 21.11 4.02 2.26
CA ALA A 280 22.41 3.65 1.75
C ALA A 280 22.57 3.88 0.24
N HIS A 281 21.51 3.62 -0.55
CA HIS A 281 21.51 3.76 -2.00
C HIS A 281 21.78 5.19 -2.48
N VAL A 282 21.59 6.19 -1.61
CA VAL A 282 21.97 7.59 -1.86
C VAL A 282 23.46 7.71 -2.13
N PHE A 283 24.27 6.82 -1.53
CA PHE A 283 25.73 6.85 -1.58
C PHE A 283 26.34 5.79 -2.47
N THR A 284 25.66 4.69 -2.79
CA THR A 284 26.25 3.52 -3.47
C THR A 284 27.03 3.87 -4.75
N SER A 285 26.54 4.80 -5.57
CA SER A 285 27.25 5.24 -6.79
C SER A 285 28.49 6.11 -6.53
N PHE A 286 28.65 6.60 -5.31
CA PHE A 286 29.71 7.52 -4.90
C PHE A 286 30.75 6.88 -3.99
N LEU A 287 30.57 5.62 -3.58
CA LEU A 287 31.55 4.91 -2.75
C LEU A 287 32.76 4.46 -3.56
N ASP A 288 33.93 4.53 -2.92
CA ASP A 288 35.17 3.94 -3.43
C ASP A 288 35.11 2.42 -3.40
N ASN A 289 35.45 1.75 -4.51
CA ASN A 289 35.46 0.28 -4.62
C ASN A 289 36.70 -0.38 -3.97
N ILE A 290 37.29 0.22 -2.93
CA ILE A 290 38.52 -0.29 -2.32
C ILE A 290 38.14 -1.43 -1.37
N SER A 291 38.25 -2.66 -1.87
CA SER A 291 37.86 -3.94 -1.24
C SER A 291 38.52 -4.30 0.10
N ASN A 292 39.39 -3.45 0.65
CA ASN A 292 40.11 -3.68 1.90
C ASN A 292 39.76 -2.69 3.03
N ARG A 293 38.74 -1.84 2.86
CA ARG A 293 38.34 -0.91 3.93
C ARG A 293 37.19 -1.48 4.74
N THR A 294 37.31 -1.36 6.07
CA THR A 294 36.24 -1.64 7.02
C THR A 294 35.16 -0.56 7.04
N TRP A 295 35.38 0.60 6.41
CA TRP A 295 34.52 1.79 6.54
C TRP A 295 34.24 2.48 5.20
N PRO A 296 33.01 3.00 5.00
CA PRO A 296 32.61 3.64 3.76
C PRO A 296 33.42 4.91 3.53
N ASN A 297 33.84 5.13 2.29
CA ASN A 297 34.48 6.37 1.87
C ASN A 297 33.93 6.81 0.53
N LEU A 298 33.67 8.10 0.41
CA LEU A 298 33.26 8.72 -0.84
C LEU A 298 34.46 8.89 -1.76
N ARG A 299 34.23 8.68 -3.06
CA ARG A 299 35.21 8.93 -4.12
C ARG A 299 35.74 10.35 -4.04
N THR A 300 37.03 10.50 -4.37
CA THR A 300 37.67 11.81 -4.45
C THR A 300 36.87 12.75 -5.36
N GLY A 301 36.54 13.94 -4.84
CA GLY A 301 35.77 14.96 -5.57
C GLY A 301 34.25 14.88 -5.36
N VAL A 302 33.72 13.87 -4.66
CA VAL A 302 32.32 13.86 -4.23
C VAL A 302 32.18 14.66 -2.93
N SER A 303 31.36 15.71 -2.96
CA SER A 303 30.97 16.45 -1.75
C SER A 303 29.74 15.81 -1.10
N LEU A 304 29.77 15.71 0.24
CA LEU A 304 28.62 15.39 1.07
C LEU A 304 28.21 16.63 1.84
N ARG A 305 26.96 17.07 1.68
CA ARG A 305 26.44 18.23 2.39
C ARG A 305 25.07 17.95 2.96
N VAL A 306 24.78 18.51 4.12
CA VAL A 306 23.46 18.43 4.74
C VAL A 306 22.88 19.83 4.86
N ARG A 307 21.62 20.02 4.44
CA ARG A 307 20.86 21.24 4.72
C ARG A 307 19.95 21.00 5.92
N ILE A 308 20.18 21.77 6.97
CA ILE A 308 19.32 21.81 8.15
C ILE A 308 18.40 23.01 8.00
N ASP A 309 17.11 22.75 8.04
CA ASP A 309 16.08 23.75 7.83
C ASP A 309 15.41 24.11 9.16
N SER A 310 15.42 25.39 9.49
CA SER A 310 14.56 25.99 10.51
C SER A 310 13.54 26.91 9.85
N PRO A 311 12.40 27.23 10.50
CA PRO A 311 11.45 28.19 9.95
C PRO A 311 12.05 29.56 9.62
N GLN A 312 13.16 29.94 10.27
CA GLN A 312 13.80 31.24 10.14
C GLN A 312 15.06 31.22 9.25
N GLN A 313 15.73 30.08 9.11
CA GLN A 313 17.01 29.97 8.41
C GLN A 313 17.26 28.57 7.85
N GLN A 314 17.84 28.52 6.65
CA GLN A 314 18.40 27.30 6.06
C GLN A 314 19.92 27.35 6.15
N GLN A 315 20.52 26.27 6.64
CA GLN A 315 21.97 26.18 6.81
C GLN A 315 22.50 24.93 6.12
N TRP A 316 23.44 25.11 5.20
CA TRP A 316 24.23 24.02 4.65
C TRP A 316 25.43 23.71 5.56
N VAL A 317 25.72 22.42 5.70
CA VAL A 317 26.83 21.87 6.46
C VAL A 317 27.65 21.00 5.50
N ASP A 318 28.90 21.38 5.25
CA ASP A 318 29.76 20.74 4.25
C ASP A 318 30.67 19.63 4.84
N ASP A 319 31.12 19.77 6.09
CA ASP A 319 32.09 18.85 6.72
C ASP A 319 31.42 17.63 7.38
N CYS A 320 30.50 16.97 6.66
CA CYS A 320 29.76 15.82 7.19
C CYS A 320 30.56 14.52 7.07
N GLU A 321 30.56 13.71 8.13
CA GLU A 321 31.17 12.38 8.12
C GLU A 321 30.13 11.31 7.74
N LEU A 322 30.46 10.45 6.77
CA LEU A 322 29.69 9.24 6.46
C LEU A 322 30.14 8.10 7.39
N VAL A 323 29.40 7.89 8.47
CA VAL A 323 29.75 6.94 9.54
C VAL A 323 29.54 5.50 9.11
N PHE A 324 28.43 5.21 8.43
CA PHE A 324 28.02 3.86 8.06
C PHE A 324 27.18 3.87 6.79
N VAL A 325 27.33 2.83 5.98
CA VAL A 325 26.49 2.52 4.83
C VAL A 325 26.22 1.02 4.84
N SER A 326 24.95 0.64 4.93
CA SER A 326 24.53 -0.76 4.87
C SER A 326 24.76 -1.32 3.49
N GLU A 327 25.27 -2.55 3.43
CA GLU A 327 25.38 -3.36 2.21
C GLU A 327 24.20 -4.36 2.07
N SER A 328 23.31 -4.40 3.06
CA SER A 328 22.13 -5.28 3.07
C SER A 328 20.84 -4.60 2.58
N CYS A 329 19.77 -5.40 2.50
CA CYS A 329 18.42 -4.95 2.17
C CYS A 329 17.85 -3.86 3.09
N TRP A 330 18.43 -3.63 4.27
CA TRP A 330 17.98 -2.55 5.15
C TRP A 330 18.25 -1.18 4.56
N ASP A 331 19.19 -1.03 3.62
CA ASP A 331 19.39 0.22 2.88
C ASP A 331 19.50 1.45 3.80
N VAL A 332 20.22 1.33 4.92
CA VAL A 332 20.42 2.41 5.91
C VAL A 332 21.83 2.98 5.81
N ALA A 333 21.96 4.30 5.85
CA ALA A 333 23.22 4.99 6.08
C ALA A 333 23.12 5.95 7.26
N LEU A 334 24.26 6.16 7.92
CA LEU A 334 24.40 7.05 9.07
C LEU A 334 25.43 8.13 8.74
N ILE A 335 25.03 9.40 8.92
CA ILE A 335 25.88 10.58 8.73
C ILE A 335 26.04 11.26 10.09
N LYS A 336 27.19 11.89 10.33
CA LYS A 336 27.45 12.75 11.48
C LYS A 336 27.82 14.15 11.01
N ILE A 337 27.11 15.16 11.51
CA ILE A 337 27.50 16.57 11.30
C ILE A 337 28.53 17.01 12.34
N PRO A 338 29.35 18.03 12.05
CA PRO A 338 30.30 18.61 13.01
C PRO A 338 29.63 19.07 14.30
N GLU A 339 30.32 18.90 15.43
CA GLU A 339 29.84 19.39 16.73
C GLU A 339 29.67 20.91 16.76
N THR A 340 30.44 21.65 15.96
CA THR A 340 30.30 23.12 15.83
C THR A 340 28.91 23.55 15.37
N CYS A 341 28.21 22.71 14.60
CA CYS A 341 26.83 22.95 14.18
C CYS A 341 25.81 22.62 15.30
N VAL A 342 26.22 21.82 16.29
CA VAL A 342 25.40 21.39 17.44
C VAL A 342 25.43 22.41 18.58
N LEU A 343 26.52 23.17 18.72
CA LEU A 343 26.81 24.03 19.87
C LEU A 343 25.86 25.22 20.08
N ASN A 344 25.03 25.58 19.09
CA ASN A 344 24.03 26.65 19.21
C ASN A 344 22.69 26.22 19.86
N GLY A 345 22.58 24.97 20.32
CA GLY A 345 21.62 24.60 21.37
C GLY A 345 20.22 24.16 20.93
N PHE A 346 19.86 24.20 19.65
CA PHE A 346 18.59 23.63 19.18
C PHE A 346 18.73 22.91 17.84
N LEU A 347 19.06 21.62 17.92
CA LEU A 347 18.90 20.69 16.80
C LEU A 347 17.62 19.88 17.05
N PRO A 348 16.56 20.09 16.25
CA PRO A 348 15.38 19.24 16.29
C PRO A 348 15.77 17.82 15.85
N PHE A 349 15.43 16.81 16.64
CA PHE A 349 15.70 15.40 16.31
C PHE A 349 14.53 14.51 16.72
N LEU A 350 14.37 13.41 15.99
CA LEU A 350 13.41 12.35 16.32
C LEU A 350 14.13 11.22 17.06
N THR A 351 13.65 10.92 18.26
CA THR A 351 14.26 9.86 19.07
C THR A 351 13.88 8.48 18.51
N LEU A 352 14.88 7.63 18.31
CA LEU A 352 14.66 6.20 18.09
C LEU A 352 14.34 5.55 19.43
N ARG A 353 13.06 5.26 19.67
CA ARG A 353 12.61 4.61 20.90
C ARG A 353 13.36 3.30 21.15
N THR A 354 13.65 2.99 22.42
CA THR A 354 14.22 1.69 22.80
C THR A 354 13.17 0.58 22.64
N LYS A 355 13.60 -0.68 22.67
CA LYS A 355 12.67 -1.83 22.62
C LYS A 355 11.64 -1.78 23.75
N GLU A 356 12.08 -1.38 24.94
CA GLU A 356 11.21 -1.25 26.12
C GLU A 356 10.18 -0.13 25.91
N GLU A 357 10.57 1.01 25.34
CA GLU A 357 9.65 2.11 25.04
C GLU A 357 8.66 1.73 23.93
N LEU A 358 9.14 1.09 22.85
CA LEU A 358 8.30 0.58 21.76
C LEU A 358 7.25 -0.41 22.27
N SER A 359 7.61 -1.26 23.24
CA SER A 359 6.68 -2.21 23.86
C SER A 359 5.52 -1.56 24.65
N ARG A 360 5.67 -0.29 25.05
CA ARG A 360 4.68 0.46 25.84
C ARG A 360 3.75 1.31 24.98
N VAL A 361 4.10 1.53 23.71
CA VAL A 361 3.32 2.34 22.79
C VAL A 361 2.46 1.42 21.92
N LYS A 362 1.34 1.95 21.44
CA LYS A 362 0.49 1.23 20.48
C LYS A 362 1.30 0.96 19.20
N PRO A 363 1.43 -0.30 18.76
CA PRO A 363 2.18 -0.62 17.55
C PRO A 363 1.52 0.02 16.32
N THR A 364 2.33 0.33 15.32
CA THR A 364 1.81 0.69 14.00
C THR A 364 1.08 -0.53 13.43
N VAL A 365 -0.17 -0.34 13.05
CA VAL A 365 -1.01 -1.40 12.47
C VAL A 365 -1.66 -0.89 11.19
N LYS A 366 -2.20 -1.83 10.41
CA LYS A 366 -2.98 -1.52 9.23
C LYS A 366 -4.09 -0.50 9.54
N GLY A 367 -4.06 0.62 8.83
CA GLY A 367 -5.02 1.72 8.95
C GLY A 367 -4.57 2.86 9.85
N THR A 368 -3.44 2.73 10.56
CA THR A 368 -2.83 3.85 11.29
C THR A 368 -2.59 5.03 10.32
N PRO A 369 -3.11 6.25 10.59
CA PRO A 369 -2.78 7.41 9.79
C PRO A 369 -1.28 7.72 9.85
N LEU A 370 -0.67 7.94 8.70
CA LEU A 370 0.75 8.20 8.56
C LEU A 370 1.01 9.44 7.71
N PHE A 371 2.07 10.17 8.06
CA PHE A 371 2.56 11.32 7.31
C PHE A 371 3.97 11.02 6.82
N ALA A 372 4.19 11.11 5.51
CA ALA A 372 5.52 11.04 4.95
C ALA A 372 6.12 12.45 4.89
N ILE A 373 7.34 12.61 5.38
CA ILE A 373 8.05 13.88 5.41
C ILE A 373 9.42 13.74 4.75
N GLY A 374 9.69 14.60 3.76
CA GLY A 374 10.95 14.58 3.01
C GLY A 374 11.08 15.68 1.96
N HIS A 375 12.28 15.85 1.44
CA HIS A 375 12.63 16.74 0.33
C HIS A 375 12.33 16.12 -1.05
N GLY A 376 11.10 15.64 -1.21
CA GLY A 376 10.61 15.13 -2.48
C GLY A 376 10.45 16.23 -3.55
N ILE A 377 10.53 15.80 -4.82
CA ILE A 377 10.20 16.58 -6.02
C ILE A 377 11.22 17.69 -6.35
N PHE A 378 11.50 18.59 -5.41
CA PHE A 378 12.31 19.78 -5.64
C PHE A 378 13.73 19.60 -5.10
N GLY A 379 14.71 19.85 -5.96
CA GLY A 379 16.12 19.72 -5.62
C GLY A 379 16.66 20.86 -4.74
N PRO A 380 17.96 20.80 -4.40
CA PRO A 380 18.63 21.73 -3.47
C PRO A 380 18.44 23.22 -3.76
N SER A 381 18.34 23.59 -5.04
CA SER A 381 18.24 24.99 -5.49
C SER A 381 16.88 25.65 -5.19
N SER A 382 15.86 24.88 -4.80
CA SER A 382 14.50 25.39 -4.61
C SER A 382 14.30 26.18 -3.32
N GLY A 383 15.16 25.94 -2.31
CA GLY A 383 14.99 26.56 -0.98
C GLY A 383 13.67 26.20 -0.28
N ILE A 384 12.96 25.15 -0.69
CA ILE A 384 11.71 24.75 -0.01
C ILE A 384 12.02 23.84 1.18
N LEU A 385 11.22 23.98 2.24
CA LEU A 385 11.21 23.08 3.41
C LEU A 385 10.72 21.66 3.02
N PRO A 386 10.95 20.62 3.85
CA PRO A 386 10.46 19.26 3.58
C PRO A 386 8.96 19.25 3.30
N LEU A 387 8.51 18.50 2.30
CA LEU A 387 7.09 18.30 2.00
C LEU A 387 6.50 17.27 2.97
N ILE A 388 5.23 17.48 3.32
CA ILE A 388 4.44 16.54 4.10
C ILE A 388 3.33 16.00 3.21
N THR A 389 3.20 14.69 3.12
CA THR A 389 2.07 14.03 2.48
C THR A 389 1.35 13.12 3.47
N SER A 390 0.04 12.99 3.33
CA SER A 390 -0.81 12.20 4.23
C SER A 390 -1.24 10.90 3.57
N GLY A 391 -1.34 9.85 4.37
CA GLY A 391 -1.89 8.56 3.99
C GLY A 391 -2.11 7.67 5.22
N ILE A 392 -2.04 6.37 5.02
CA ILE A 392 -2.18 5.37 6.08
C ILE A 392 -1.11 4.29 5.96
N CYS A 393 -0.90 3.54 7.03
CA CYS A 393 -0.25 2.25 6.99
C CYS A 393 -1.15 1.26 6.22
N SER A 394 -0.79 1.00 4.97
CA SER A 394 -1.51 0.08 4.09
C SER A 394 -1.34 -1.38 4.53
N LYS A 395 -0.14 -1.73 5.03
CA LYS A 395 0.21 -3.04 5.58
C LYS A 395 1.49 -2.99 6.41
N VAL A 396 1.59 -3.89 7.39
CA VAL A 396 2.82 -4.19 8.14
C VAL A 396 3.21 -5.63 7.77
N VAL A 397 4.41 -5.82 7.24
CA VAL A 397 4.98 -7.15 7.00
C VAL A 397 5.83 -7.52 8.20
N ASN A 398 5.54 -8.68 8.78
CA ASN A 398 6.26 -9.22 9.93
C ASN A 398 7.12 -10.42 9.52
N HIS A 399 8.18 -10.65 10.28
CA HIS A 399 8.93 -11.90 10.28
C HIS A 399 9.33 -12.21 11.72
N SER A 400 8.99 -13.41 12.23
CA SER A 400 9.20 -13.79 13.63
C SER A 400 8.60 -12.76 14.62
N ASP A 401 7.34 -12.37 14.41
CA ASP A 401 6.61 -11.37 15.21
C ASP A 401 7.25 -9.97 15.28
N GLN A 402 8.22 -9.66 14.41
CA GLN A 402 8.84 -8.34 14.32
C GLN A 402 8.49 -7.67 12.99
N PRO A 403 8.12 -6.37 12.98
CA PRO A 403 7.88 -5.65 11.74
C PRO A 403 9.20 -5.48 10.99
N VAL A 404 9.20 -5.86 9.72
CA VAL A 404 10.37 -5.77 8.82
C VAL A 404 10.15 -4.86 7.63
N MET A 405 8.90 -4.52 7.30
CA MET A 405 8.56 -3.59 6.23
C MET A 405 7.20 -2.93 6.50
N LEU A 406 7.12 -1.61 6.32
CA LEU A 406 5.86 -0.86 6.28
C LEU A 406 5.51 -0.52 4.84
N LEU A 407 4.25 -0.73 4.46
CA LEU A 407 3.66 -0.21 3.24
C LEU A 407 2.79 1.00 3.60
N SER A 408 2.97 2.11 2.90
CA SER A 408 2.18 3.33 3.10
C SER A 408 1.52 3.81 1.81
N SER A 409 0.35 4.42 1.96
CA SER A 409 -0.36 5.11 0.87
C SER A 409 -0.01 6.59 0.74
N ALA A 410 0.73 7.15 1.71
CA ALA A 410 1.16 8.55 1.69
C ALA A 410 2.03 8.79 0.45
N PRO A 411 1.68 9.72 -0.46
CA PRO A 411 2.43 9.87 -1.70
C PRO A 411 3.87 10.28 -1.44
N VAL A 412 4.82 9.50 -1.96
CA VAL A 412 6.25 9.84 -1.92
C VAL A 412 6.83 9.84 -3.33
N HIS A 413 7.83 10.69 -3.50
CA HIS A 413 8.48 11.03 -4.77
C HIS A 413 10.00 10.92 -4.63
N ARG A 414 10.71 10.93 -5.77
CA ARG A 414 12.18 11.07 -5.80
C ARG A 414 12.63 12.22 -4.91
N GLY A 415 13.61 11.96 -4.04
CA GLY A 415 14.08 12.89 -3.02
C GLY A 415 13.54 12.59 -1.60
N ASN A 416 12.45 11.82 -1.46
CA ASN A 416 11.96 11.39 -0.14
C ASN A 416 12.73 10.21 0.47
N SER A 417 13.56 9.50 -0.31
CA SER A 417 14.44 8.45 0.20
C SER A 417 15.25 8.99 1.38
N GLY A 418 15.23 8.29 2.51
CA GLY A 418 15.84 8.67 3.78
C GLY A 418 14.99 9.63 4.63
N GLY A 419 13.80 10.01 4.17
CA GLY A 419 12.81 10.74 4.93
C GLY A 419 12.07 9.83 5.90
N VAL A 420 11.03 10.36 6.55
CA VAL A 420 10.33 9.65 7.64
C VAL A 420 8.86 9.44 7.37
N LEU A 421 8.33 8.33 7.87
CA LEU A 421 6.93 8.15 8.18
C LEU A 421 6.73 8.46 9.67
N VAL A 422 5.76 9.32 9.97
CA VAL A 422 5.33 9.59 11.35
C VAL A 422 3.85 9.34 11.55
N ASN A 423 3.45 8.96 12.76
CA ASN A 423 2.03 8.80 13.13
C ASN A 423 1.39 10.15 13.49
N THR A 424 0.13 10.13 13.93
CA THR A 424 -0.61 11.34 14.36
C THR A 424 -0.03 12.04 15.58
N ASP A 425 0.77 11.34 16.37
CA ASP A 425 1.45 11.86 17.56
C ASP A 425 2.81 12.49 17.22
N GLY A 426 3.24 12.41 15.95
CA GLY A 426 4.55 12.84 15.46
C GLY A 426 5.68 11.84 15.70
N ASP A 427 5.35 10.62 16.12
CA ASP A 427 6.35 9.60 16.40
C ASP A 427 6.96 9.07 15.12
N PHE A 428 8.29 8.90 15.11
CA PHE A 428 8.99 8.25 14.02
C PHE A 428 8.66 6.76 13.99
N VAL A 429 7.99 6.29 12.93
CA VAL A 429 7.59 4.88 12.79
C VAL A 429 8.32 4.15 11.68
N GLY A 430 8.86 4.84 10.68
CA GLY A 430 9.68 4.17 9.67
C GLY A 430 10.40 5.08 8.69
N LEU A 431 11.57 4.65 8.22
CA LEU A 431 12.43 5.36 7.27
C LEU A 431 11.97 5.08 5.83
N VAL A 432 11.60 6.12 5.07
CA VAL A 432 11.12 5.99 3.69
C VAL A 432 12.25 5.54 2.78
N THR A 433 12.10 4.38 2.12
CA THR A 433 13.15 3.76 1.30
C THR A 433 12.90 3.92 -0.20
N GLY A 434 11.69 3.58 -0.65
CA GLY A 434 11.40 3.60 -2.09
C GLY A 434 9.94 3.37 -2.45
N ASN A 435 9.67 3.41 -3.76
CA ASN A 435 8.34 3.21 -4.34
C ASN A 435 8.28 1.95 -5.18
N GLY A 436 7.08 1.37 -5.29
CA GLY A 436 6.78 0.40 -6.34
C GLY A 436 6.96 1.02 -7.72
N LYS A 437 7.62 0.30 -8.62
CA LYS A 437 7.76 0.67 -10.04
C LYS A 437 7.21 -0.44 -10.91
N THR A 438 6.47 -0.07 -11.93
CA THR A 438 6.00 -1.00 -12.96
C THR A 438 7.14 -1.34 -13.93
N SER A 439 6.97 -2.40 -14.73
CA SER A 439 7.94 -2.80 -15.76
C SER A 439 8.17 -1.74 -16.84
N THR A 440 7.23 -0.81 -17.03
CA THR A 440 7.37 0.34 -17.94
C THR A 440 8.16 1.50 -17.33
N GLY A 441 8.63 1.36 -16.08
CA GLY A 441 9.36 2.39 -15.36
C GLY A 441 8.45 3.43 -14.66
N ARG A 442 7.12 3.34 -14.80
CA ARG A 442 6.19 4.23 -14.11
C ARG A 442 6.22 3.95 -12.60
N THR A 443 6.50 4.99 -11.82
CA THR A 443 6.47 4.98 -10.35
C THR A 443 5.04 5.02 -9.82
N ILE A 444 4.75 4.20 -8.82
CA ILE A 444 3.49 4.17 -8.09
C ILE A 444 3.71 4.97 -6.79
N THR A 445 3.30 6.24 -6.80
CA THR A 445 3.57 7.18 -5.69
C THR A 445 2.89 6.81 -4.38
N HIS A 446 1.73 6.13 -4.45
CA HIS A 446 0.92 5.69 -3.31
C HIS A 446 1.18 4.23 -2.87
N LEU A 447 2.27 3.63 -3.35
CA LEU A 447 2.76 2.36 -2.85
C LEU A 447 4.25 2.54 -2.56
N ASN A 448 4.56 2.85 -1.31
CA ASN A 448 5.94 3.00 -0.85
C ASN A 448 6.27 2.07 0.30
N PHE A 449 7.55 1.73 0.36
CA PHE A 449 8.15 0.80 1.30
C PHE A 449 9.05 1.59 2.24
N ALA A 450 8.88 1.35 3.53
CA ALA A 450 9.65 1.99 4.58
C ALA A 450 10.16 0.96 5.59
N ILE A 451 11.37 1.22 6.11
CA ILE A 451 12.00 0.39 7.14
C ILE A 451 11.39 0.75 8.49
N PRO A 452 10.73 -0.18 9.20
CA PRO A 452 10.20 0.08 10.53
C PRO A 452 11.31 0.51 11.50
N VAL A 453 11.05 1.48 12.38
CA VAL A 453 12.03 1.94 13.38
C VAL A 453 12.45 0.78 14.30
N GLU A 454 11.53 -0.14 14.60
CA GLU A 454 11.77 -1.34 15.39
C GLU A 454 12.92 -2.19 14.82
N ALA A 455 13.06 -2.26 13.50
CA ALA A 455 14.07 -3.07 12.82
C ALA A 455 15.50 -2.53 12.99
N ILE A 456 15.66 -1.22 13.17
CA ILE A 456 16.97 -0.54 13.17
C ILE A 456 17.34 0.07 14.53
N SER A 457 16.35 0.33 15.39
CA SER A 457 16.50 1.02 16.69
C SER A 457 17.58 0.40 17.57
N SER A 458 17.60 -0.93 17.71
CA SER A 458 18.52 -1.62 18.63
C SER A 458 19.99 -1.45 18.22
N ALA A 459 20.30 -1.50 16.92
CA ALA A 459 21.66 -1.36 16.42
C ALA A 459 22.13 0.10 16.54
N VAL A 460 21.28 1.04 16.11
CA VAL A 460 21.61 2.47 16.10
C VAL A 460 21.71 3.02 17.52
N ASN A 461 20.79 2.68 18.43
CA ASN A 461 20.85 3.14 19.82
C ASN A 461 22.07 2.60 20.57
N ALA A 462 22.47 1.35 20.30
CA ALA A 462 23.69 0.81 20.91
C ALA A 462 24.94 1.57 20.42
N TYR A 463 25.03 1.85 19.11
CA TYR A 463 26.08 2.74 18.58
C TYR A 463 26.04 4.14 19.21
N LEU A 464 24.87 4.75 19.35
CA LEU A 464 24.75 6.09 19.96
C LEU A 464 25.16 6.12 21.44
N ALA A 465 25.13 4.97 22.13
CA ALA A 465 25.48 4.86 23.54
C ALA A 465 27.01 4.80 23.78
N ASP A 466 27.75 4.09 22.93
CA ASP A 466 29.19 3.83 23.14
C ASP A 466 30.10 4.22 21.96
N ASN A 467 29.52 4.69 20.85
CA ASN A 467 30.19 5.06 19.61
C ASN A 467 30.93 3.88 18.92
N ASP A 468 30.59 2.64 19.26
CA ASP A 468 31.20 1.44 18.68
C ASP A 468 30.45 0.97 17.43
N ARG A 469 31.10 1.08 16.27
CA ARG A 469 30.51 0.75 14.96
C ARG A 469 30.13 -0.72 14.80
N LYS A 470 30.64 -1.64 15.64
CA LYS A 470 30.26 -3.07 15.60
C LYS A 470 28.75 -3.28 15.72
N TRP A 471 28.03 -2.36 16.37
CA TRP A 471 26.59 -2.44 16.51
C TRP A 471 25.88 -2.22 15.18
N LEU A 472 26.43 -1.35 14.32
CA LEU A 472 25.91 -1.06 12.99
C LEU A 472 26.15 -2.23 12.02
N ASP A 473 27.23 -3.00 12.19
CA ASP A 473 27.50 -4.20 11.38
C ASP A 473 26.37 -5.24 11.45
N LYS A 474 25.57 -5.24 12.52
CA LYS A 474 24.38 -6.10 12.63
C LYS A 474 23.34 -5.79 11.55
N LEU A 475 23.34 -4.58 11.00
CA LEU A 475 22.48 -4.19 9.89
C LEU A 475 22.98 -4.75 8.55
N ASN A 476 24.21 -5.26 8.46
CA ASN A 476 24.73 -5.89 7.24
C ASN A 476 24.39 -7.37 7.09
N THR A 477 23.90 -8.01 8.16
CA THR A 477 23.61 -9.45 8.17
C THR A 477 22.16 -9.75 8.55
N PRO A 478 21.15 -9.25 7.82
CA PRO A 478 19.77 -9.65 8.04
C PRO A 478 19.58 -11.14 7.73
N PRO A 479 18.61 -11.82 8.37
CA PRO A 479 18.13 -13.12 7.91
C PRO A 479 17.79 -13.10 6.42
N SER A 480 18.10 -14.17 5.69
CA SER A 480 17.87 -14.26 4.24
C SER A 480 16.42 -13.99 3.84
N ARG A 481 15.47 -14.40 4.68
CA ARG A 481 14.04 -14.15 4.46
C ARG A 481 13.69 -12.67 4.39
N ILE A 482 14.37 -11.83 5.19
CA ILE A 482 14.16 -10.38 5.15
C ILE A 482 14.67 -9.81 3.82
N ASP A 483 15.78 -10.31 3.30
CA ASP A 483 16.28 -9.92 1.96
C ASP A 483 15.27 -10.27 0.85
N ASP A 484 14.66 -11.45 0.92
CA ASP A 484 13.64 -11.87 -0.04
C ASP A 484 12.38 -11.01 0.04
N ILE A 485 11.93 -10.65 1.25
CA ILE A 485 10.81 -9.74 1.47
C ILE A 485 11.09 -8.37 0.83
N TRP A 486 12.26 -7.79 1.09
CA TRP A 486 12.66 -6.47 0.53
C TRP A 486 12.91 -6.50 -0.97
N SER A 487 13.38 -7.63 -1.49
CA SER A 487 13.55 -7.86 -2.92
C SER A 487 12.23 -8.21 -3.64
N LEU A 488 11.11 -8.29 -2.91
CA LEU A 488 9.82 -8.77 -3.40
C LEU A 488 9.94 -10.12 -4.13
N ARG A 489 10.85 -10.99 -3.67
CA ARG A 489 11.02 -12.34 -4.23
C ARG A 489 9.95 -13.23 -3.63
N GLY A 490 9.00 -13.65 -4.47
CA GLY A 490 8.00 -14.67 -4.16
C GLY A 490 8.06 -15.81 -5.16
N ALA A 491 7.63 -17.00 -4.75
CA ALA A 491 7.34 -18.07 -5.70
C ALA A 491 6.00 -17.74 -6.38
N ALA A 492 6.01 -17.47 -7.68
CA ALA A 492 4.75 -17.36 -8.42
C ALA A 492 4.00 -18.69 -8.30
N PRO A 493 2.66 -18.68 -8.14
CA PRO A 493 1.90 -19.92 -8.12
C PRO A 493 2.16 -20.71 -9.41
N VAL A 494 2.60 -21.96 -9.26
CA VAL A 494 2.85 -22.86 -10.39
C VAL A 494 1.51 -23.36 -10.88
N TRP A 495 1.02 -22.78 -11.98
CA TRP A 495 -0.18 -23.26 -12.66
C TRP A 495 0.20 -24.43 -13.57
N GLU A 496 -0.36 -25.62 -13.34
CA GLU A 496 -0.29 -26.67 -14.34
C GLU A 496 -1.13 -26.28 -15.57
N PRO A 497 -0.55 -26.24 -16.78
CA PRO A 497 -1.32 -25.94 -17.98
C PRO A 497 -2.42 -26.99 -18.21
N ILE A 498 -3.63 -26.52 -18.51
CA ILE A 498 -4.85 -27.32 -18.75
C ILE A 498 -4.69 -28.39 -19.86
N GLU A 499 -3.65 -28.31 -20.69
CA GLU A 499 -3.41 -29.24 -21.82
C GLU A 499 -3.17 -30.69 -21.42
N LYS A 500 -2.78 -30.99 -20.17
CA LYS A 500 -2.60 -32.39 -19.70
C LYS A 500 -3.89 -33.08 -19.24
N ALA A 501 -4.99 -32.35 -19.06
CA ALA A 501 -6.26 -32.96 -18.61
C ALA A 501 -7.04 -33.68 -19.74
N HIS A 502 -6.75 -33.40 -21.00
CA HIS A 502 -7.48 -33.97 -22.14
C HIS A 502 -6.93 -35.32 -22.65
N GLN A 503 -5.92 -35.90 -22.01
CA GLN A 503 -5.37 -37.21 -22.41
C GLN A 503 -5.83 -38.41 -21.56
N VAL A 504 -6.70 -38.21 -20.55
CA VAL A 504 -7.23 -39.32 -19.74
C VAL A 504 -8.75 -39.31 -19.71
N SER A 505 -9.38 -39.67 -20.84
CA SER A 505 -10.76 -40.22 -20.89
C SER A 505 -11.12 -40.71 -22.31
N SER A 506 -10.32 -41.61 -22.88
CA SER A 506 -10.72 -42.38 -24.08
C SER A 506 -10.53 -43.89 -23.91
N LYS A 507 -10.64 -44.38 -22.68
CA LYS A 507 -10.81 -45.80 -22.37
C LYS A 507 -11.76 -45.98 -21.18
N LEU A 508 -13.05 -46.05 -21.48
CA LEU A 508 -13.98 -47.13 -21.11
C LEU A 508 -15.39 -46.78 -21.60
#